data_AF-A0A812K6T2-F1
#
_entry.id   AF-A0A812K6T2-F1
#
_cell.length_a   1.000
_cell.length_b   1.000
_cell.length_c   1.000
_cell.angle_alpha   90.00
_cell.angle_beta   90.00
_cell.angle_gamma   90.00
#
_symmetry.space_group_name_H-M   'P 1'
#
loop_
_entity.id
_entity.type
_entity.pdbx_description
1 polymer ?
#
loop_
_entity_poly.entity_id
_entity_poly.type
_entity_poly.pdbx_seq_one_letter_code
_entity_poly.pdbx_strand_id
1 'polypeptide(L)'
;VLIFLVLLVWWLNISPDAGIQFLDFFSGKARLSLVAEGAGFKVAAYDKIYGDKRGAKRGKRSAMDLNSNAGMVLAISLILRSKLDELVAAFGVVCSTWVPVNKGTSKRCYLCPHGDENVVSVRKGNKMMARSTILMYLVIAAGGNYVLENPQGSLVVLHARYVQLLRRLLALGVTVPLLCYDWYE
;
A
#
# COMPACT_ATOMS: atom_id res chain seq x y z
N VAL A 1 -10.48 16.34 4.37
CA VAL A 1 -10.47 15.54 3.10
C VAL A 1 -10.42 14.04 3.35
N LEU A 2 -9.45 13.50 4.11
CA LEU A 2 -9.36 12.03 4.35
C LEU A 2 -10.60 11.46 5.05
N ILE A 3 -11.04 12.07 6.15
CA ILE A 3 -12.24 11.64 6.90
C ILE A 3 -13.46 11.60 5.97
N PHE A 4 -13.66 12.67 5.20
CA PHE A 4 -14.76 12.74 4.23
C PHE A 4 -14.67 11.64 3.16
N LEU A 5 -13.48 11.34 2.65
CA LEU A 5 -13.29 10.24 1.70
C LEU A 5 -13.65 8.89 2.33
N VAL A 6 -13.21 8.62 3.56
CA VAL A 6 -13.53 7.37 4.27
C VAL A 6 -15.03 7.24 4.50
N LEU A 7 -15.69 8.30 4.98
CA LEU A 7 -17.14 8.32 5.20
C LEU A 7 -17.93 8.11 3.91
N LEU A 8 -17.50 8.76 2.83
CA LEU A 8 -18.15 8.64 1.52
C LEU A 8 -17.98 7.23 0.95
N VAL A 9 -16.79 6.63 1.08
CA VAL A 9 -16.53 5.26 0.61
C VAL A 9 -17.29 4.23 1.47
N TRP A 10 -17.40 4.46 2.77
CA TRP A 10 -18.20 3.63 3.67
C TRP A 10 -19.68 3.62 3.23
N TRP A 11 -20.22 4.77 2.82
CA TRP A 11 -21.60 4.89 2.35
C TRP A 11 -21.85 4.28 0.96
N LEU A 12 -20.90 4.37 0.02
CA LEU A 12 -21.11 4.06 -1.40
C LEU A 12 -21.40 2.58 -1.76
N ASN A 13 -21.40 1.68 -0.78
CA ASN A 13 -21.61 0.24 -0.93
C ASN A 13 -21.02 -0.45 -2.20
N ILE A 14 -19.80 -0.07 -2.63
CA ILE A 14 -19.15 -0.48 -3.90
C ILE A 14 -18.74 -1.98 -4.01
N SER A 15 -18.63 -2.73 -2.92
CA SER A 15 -18.18 -4.14 -2.95
C SER A 15 -18.97 -4.95 -1.93
N PRO A 16 -19.16 -6.26 -2.12
CA PRO A 16 -19.78 -7.08 -1.09
C PRO A 16 -18.87 -7.17 0.14
N ASP A 17 -19.45 -7.31 1.33
CA ASP A 17 -18.71 -7.76 2.51
C ASP A 17 -18.23 -9.18 2.23
N ALA A 18 -16.92 -9.32 2.15
CA ALA A 18 -16.28 -10.57 1.82
C ALA A 18 -15.60 -11.19 3.04
N GLY A 19 -15.55 -10.54 4.22
CA GLY A 19 -14.82 -11.10 5.35
C GLY A 19 -13.35 -11.41 5.01
N ILE A 20 -12.71 -10.55 4.21
CA ILE A 20 -11.29 -10.69 3.84
C ILE A 20 -10.46 -10.56 5.11
N GLN A 21 -9.52 -11.48 5.33
CA GLN A 21 -8.60 -11.46 6.45
C GLN A 21 -7.18 -11.11 6.01
N PHE A 22 -6.84 -11.30 4.72
CA PHE A 22 -5.53 -10.93 4.17
C PHE A 22 -5.68 -10.07 2.92
N LEU A 23 -5.13 -8.86 2.94
CA LEU A 23 -5.07 -7.96 1.79
C LEU A 23 -3.64 -7.85 1.28
N ASP A 24 -3.41 -8.25 0.04
CA ASP A 24 -2.09 -8.20 -0.62
C ASP A 24 -2.03 -6.99 -1.58
N PHE A 25 -1.56 -5.85 -1.08
CA PHE A 25 -1.34 -4.66 -1.89
C PHE A 25 -0.02 -4.78 -2.67
N PHE A 26 -0.09 -4.49 -3.97
CA PHE A 26 1.01 -4.66 -4.93
C PHE A 26 1.40 -6.12 -5.14
N SER A 27 0.41 -7.01 -5.08
CA SER A 27 0.58 -8.46 -5.13
C SER A 27 1.44 -8.97 -6.29
N GLY A 28 1.48 -8.29 -7.46
CA GLY A 28 2.29 -8.71 -8.60
C GLY A 28 1.99 -10.15 -9.04
N LYS A 29 2.83 -11.10 -8.60
CA LYS A 29 2.66 -12.55 -8.82
C LYS A 29 1.83 -13.26 -7.74
N ALA A 30 1.25 -12.53 -6.78
CA ALA A 30 0.40 -13.02 -5.71
C ALA A 30 1.05 -14.08 -4.80
N ARG A 31 2.38 -14.06 -4.62
CA ARG A 31 3.06 -15.07 -3.79
C ARG A 31 2.62 -15.04 -2.33
N LEU A 32 2.51 -13.84 -1.75
CA LEU A 32 2.02 -13.67 -0.38
C LEU A 32 0.55 -14.09 -0.27
N SER A 33 -0.26 -13.72 -1.26
CA SER A 33 -1.65 -14.17 -1.36
C SER A 33 -1.77 -15.71 -1.35
N LEU A 34 -0.97 -16.42 -2.15
CA LEU A 34 -0.98 -17.88 -2.22
C LEU A 34 -0.56 -18.54 -0.91
N VAL A 35 0.43 -17.97 -0.21
CA VAL A 35 0.85 -18.46 1.11
C VAL A 35 -0.24 -18.25 2.14
N ALA A 36 -0.87 -17.06 2.16
CA ALA A 36 -1.96 -16.76 3.07
C ALA A 36 -3.19 -17.65 2.83
N GLU A 37 -3.53 -17.90 1.56
CA GLU A 37 -4.60 -18.82 1.19
C GLU A 37 -4.28 -20.27 1.62
N GLY A 38 -3.03 -20.72 1.43
CA GLY A 38 -2.56 -22.03 1.91
C GLY A 38 -2.60 -22.16 3.45
N ALA A 39 -2.49 -21.05 4.17
CA ALA A 39 -2.66 -20.98 5.63
C ALA A 39 -4.13 -20.86 6.07
N GLY A 40 -5.09 -20.88 5.13
CA GLY A 40 -6.53 -20.87 5.41
C GLY A 40 -7.14 -19.47 5.54
N PHE A 41 -6.41 -18.40 5.23
CA PHE A 41 -6.96 -17.04 5.25
C PHE A 41 -7.82 -16.78 4.03
N LYS A 42 -8.87 -15.95 4.21
CA LYS A 42 -9.59 -15.36 3.07
C LYS A 42 -8.81 -14.17 2.50
N VAL A 43 -8.36 -14.30 1.26
CA VAL A 43 -7.42 -13.36 0.64
C VAL A 43 -8.09 -12.48 -0.40
N ALA A 44 -7.64 -11.23 -0.51
CA ALA A 44 -7.85 -10.40 -1.69
C ALA A 44 -6.56 -9.72 -2.14
N ALA A 45 -6.26 -9.85 -3.43
CA ALA A 45 -5.07 -9.28 -4.05
C ALA A 45 -5.40 -7.97 -4.78
N TYR A 46 -4.62 -6.93 -4.52
CA TYR A 46 -4.78 -5.61 -5.13
C TYR A 46 -3.52 -5.25 -5.92
N ASP A 47 -3.63 -5.24 -7.25
CA ASP A 47 -2.56 -4.78 -8.13
C ASP A 47 -3.11 -4.11 -9.39
N LYS A 48 -2.41 -3.08 -9.86
CA LYS A 48 -2.72 -2.39 -11.11
C LYS A 48 -2.79 -3.35 -12.29
N ILE A 49 -1.88 -4.33 -12.36
CA ILE A 49 -1.74 -5.31 -13.45
C ILE A 49 -3.05 -6.09 -13.64
N TYR A 50 -3.76 -6.40 -12.57
CA TYR A 50 -5.02 -7.15 -12.63
C TYR A 50 -6.16 -6.34 -13.25
N GLY A 51 -6.15 -5.03 -13.05
CA GLY A 51 -7.14 -4.13 -13.66
C GLY A 51 -6.74 -3.55 -15.01
N ASP A 52 -5.49 -3.71 -15.47
CA ASP A 52 -4.99 -3.04 -16.68
C ASP A 52 -5.72 -3.51 -17.95
N LYS A 53 -5.96 -4.82 -18.12
CA LYS A 53 -6.73 -5.36 -19.27
C LYS A 53 -8.15 -4.77 -19.34
N ARG A 54 -8.83 -4.69 -18.20
CA ARG A 54 -10.20 -4.15 -18.09
C ARG A 54 -10.24 -2.64 -18.29
N GLY A 55 -9.22 -1.92 -17.79
CA GLY A 55 -9.03 -0.49 -18.01
C GLY A 55 -8.84 -0.18 -19.49
N ALA A 56 -7.91 -0.89 -20.14
CA ALA A 56 -7.60 -0.73 -21.55
C ALA A 56 -8.84 -0.93 -22.44
N LYS A 57 -9.63 -1.99 -22.20
CA LYS A 57 -10.90 -2.23 -22.94
C LYS A 57 -11.90 -1.08 -22.82
N ARG A 58 -11.85 -0.31 -21.74
CA ARG A 58 -12.76 0.82 -21.47
C ARG A 58 -12.15 2.18 -21.83
N GLY A 59 -10.93 2.23 -22.37
CA GLY A 59 -10.19 3.48 -22.58
C GLY A 59 -9.92 4.25 -21.28
N LYS A 60 -9.88 3.55 -20.13
CA LYS A 60 -9.76 4.15 -18.79
C LYS A 60 -8.57 3.56 -18.05
N ARG A 61 -8.09 4.29 -17.04
CA ARG A 61 -7.07 3.79 -16.11
C ARG A 61 -7.61 2.60 -15.30
N SER A 62 -6.73 1.67 -14.95
CA SER A 62 -7.05 0.55 -14.06
C SER A 62 -7.66 1.07 -12.74
N ALA A 63 -8.81 0.52 -12.36
CA ALA A 63 -9.44 0.80 -11.07
C ALA A 63 -8.67 0.20 -9.89
N MET A 64 -7.63 -0.60 -10.15
CA MET A 64 -6.72 -1.17 -9.15
C MET A 64 -5.36 -0.44 -9.13
N ASP A 65 -5.28 0.71 -9.81
CA ASP A 65 -4.09 1.55 -9.75
C ASP A 65 -4.17 2.48 -8.53
N LEU A 66 -3.39 2.19 -7.49
CA LEU A 66 -3.37 2.98 -6.25
C LEU A 66 -3.05 4.46 -6.49
N ASN A 67 -2.33 4.81 -7.56
CA ASN A 67 -2.02 6.20 -7.91
C ASN A 67 -3.17 6.93 -8.63
N SER A 68 -4.28 6.25 -8.91
CA SER A 68 -5.55 6.81 -9.40
C SER A 68 -6.54 7.06 -8.26
N ASN A 69 -7.49 7.99 -8.41
CA ASN A 69 -8.48 8.25 -7.36
C ASN A 69 -9.45 7.07 -7.20
N ALA A 70 -9.85 6.45 -8.31
CA ALA A 70 -10.67 5.23 -8.29
C ALA A 70 -9.96 4.08 -7.55
N GLY A 71 -8.66 3.90 -7.77
CA GLY A 71 -7.88 2.89 -7.07
C GLY A 71 -7.76 3.16 -5.58
N MET A 72 -7.57 4.41 -5.15
CA MET A 72 -7.59 4.76 -3.73
C MET A 72 -8.96 4.45 -3.10
N VAL A 73 -10.05 4.79 -3.76
CA VAL A 73 -11.43 4.48 -3.30
C VAL A 73 -11.63 2.98 -3.16
N LEU A 74 -11.23 2.20 -4.16
CA LEU A 74 -11.33 0.74 -4.11
C LEU A 74 -10.50 0.15 -2.96
N ALA A 75 -9.26 0.62 -2.77
CA ALA A 75 -8.40 0.17 -1.68
C ALA A 75 -8.99 0.45 -0.30
N ILE A 76 -9.54 1.65 -0.08
CA ILE A 76 -10.25 2.00 1.16
C ILE A 76 -11.47 1.08 1.33
N SER A 77 -12.24 0.88 0.26
CA SER A 77 -13.44 0.04 0.29
C SER A 77 -13.14 -1.42 0.65
N LEU A 78 -12.00 -1.96 0.21
CA LEU A 78 -11.55 -3.29 0.58
C LEU A 78 -11.19 -3.38 2.06
N ILE A 79 -10.47 -2.40 2.61
CA ILE A 79 -10.11 -2.39 4.04
C ILE A 79 -11.36 -2.30 4.91
N LEU A 80 -12.27 -1.37 4.60
CA LEU A 80 -13.51 -1.18 5.36
C LEU A 80 -14.48 -2.37 5.31
N ARG A 81 -14.28 -3.31 4.37
CA ARG A 81 -15.08 -4.54 4.23
C ARG A 81 -14.28 -5.81 4.48
N SER A 82 -13.08 -5.64 5.02
CA SER A 82 -12.34 -6.76 5.57
C SER A 82 -12.87 -7.06 6.97
N LYS A 83 -12.50 -8.22 7.49
CA LYS A 83 -12.84 -8.59 8.85
C LYS A 83 -12.07 -7.68 9.81
N LEU A 84 -12.79 -6.79 10.50
CA LEU A 84 -12.22 -5.88 11.50
C LEU A 84 -11.52 -6.70 12.59
N ASP A 85 -10.47 -6.13 13.18
CA ASP A 85 -9.61 -6.77 14.20
C ASP A 85 -8.83 -8.02 13.74
N GLU A 86 -9.14 -8.59 12.58
CA GLU A 86 -8.46 -9.77 12.02
C GLU A 86 -7.74 -9.51 10.70
N LEU A 87 -7.84 -8.30 10.15
CA LEU A 87 -7.20 -7.96 8.88
C LEU A 87 -5.67 -7.86 9.03
N VAL A 88 -4.96 -8.58 8.16
CA VAL A 88 -3.53 -8.37 7.87
C VAL A 88 -3.38 -7.82 6.45
N ALA A 89 -2.78 -6.64 6.31
CA ALA A 89 -2.53 -6.02 5.02
C ALA A 89 -1.03 -6.02 4.67
N ALA A 90 -0.62 -6.79 3.67
CA ALA A 90 0.74 -6.74 3.13
C ALA A 90 0.86 -5.62 2.09
N PHE A 91 1.97 -4.90 2.12
CA PHE A 91 2.29 -3.81 1.20
C PHE A 91 3.67 -4.04 0.56
N GLY A 92 3.69 -4.60 -0.64
CA GLY A 92 4.90 -4.70 -1.48
C GLY A 92 5.14 -3.41 -2.27
N VAL A 93 5.33 -2.28 -1.57
CA VAL A 93 5.39 -0.95 -2.22
C VAL A 93 6.50 -0.93 -3.28
N VAL A 94 6.12 -0.57 -4.52
CA VAL A 94 7.03 -0.55 -5.67
C VAL A 94 8.32 0.23 -5.34
N CYS A 95 9.40 -0.51 -5.19
CA CYS A 95 10.69 -0.04 -4.68
C CYS A 95 11.60 0.55 -5.77
N SER A 96 11.19 0.54 -7.04
CA SER A 96 12.07 0.83 -8.17
C SER A 96 12.77 2.19 -8.11
N THR A 97 12.16 3.22 -7.50
CA THR A 97 12.80 4.53 -7.27
C THR A 97 13.46 4.69 -5.91
N TRP A 98 13.32 3.70 -5.03
CA TRP A 98 13.75 3.70 -3.63
C TRP A 98 15.02 2.87 -3.39
N VAL A 99 15.34 1.96 -4.32
CA VAL A 99 16.49 1.07 -4.27
C VAL A 99 17.82 1.77 -4.61
N PRO A 100 18.96 1.28 -4.08
CA PRO A 100 20.28 1.87 -4.33
C PRO A 100 20.64 2.04 -5.81
N VAL A 101 20.25 1.09 -6.66
CA VAL A 101 20.55 1.12 -8.11
C VAL A 101 19.91 2.33 -8.83
N ASN A 102 18.82 2.89 -8.28
CA ASN A 102 18.18 4.08 -8.85
C ASN A 102 18.68 5.39 -8.21
N LYS A 103 19.71 5.37 -7.35
CA LYS A 103 20.18 6.61 -6.69
C LYS A 103 20.65 7.68 -7.68
N GLY A 104 21.30 7.30 -8.79
CA GLY A 104 21.76 8.25 -9.81
C GLY A 104 20.61 9.03 -10.47
N THR A 105 19.54 8.34 -10.85
CA THR A 105 18.38 8.97 -11.51
C THR A 105 17.42 9.59 -10.50
N SER A 106 17.10 8.89 -9.42
CA SER A 106 16.15 9.37 -8.41
C SER A 106 16.73 10.47 -7.53
N LYS A 107 18.06 10.58 -7.41
CA LYS A 107 18.78 11.47 -6.48
C LYS A 107 18.33 11.34 -5.02
N ARG A 108 17.73 10.19 -4.64
CA ARG A 108 17.33 9.93 -3.25
C ARG A 108 18.55 9.61 -2.40
N CYS A 109 18.59 10.16 -1.20
CA CYS A 109 19.57 9.81 -0.17
C CYS A 109 18.95 9.94 1.21
N TYR A 110 19.70 9.61 2.26
CA TYR A 110 19.24 9.73 3.65
C TYR A 110 18.77 11.15 4.01
N LEU A 111 19.44 12.17 3.47
CA LEU A 111 19.11 13.58 3.71
C LEU A 111 17.99 14.09 2.78
N CYS A 112 17.83 13.47 1.61
CA CYS A 112 16.80 13.83 0.63
C CYS A 112 16.01 12.57 0.23
N PRO A 113 15.15 12.04 1.11
CA PRO A 113 14.41 10.82 0.84
C PRO A 113 13.39 11.00 -0.29
N HIS A 114 12.97 12.24 -0.59
CA HIS A 114 12.04 12.56 -1.68
C HIS A 114 12.69 12.53 -3.07
N GLY A 115 14.02 12.68 -3.15
CA GLY A 115 14.76 12.67 -4.42
C GLY A 115 14.42 13.83 -5.35
N ASP A 116 14.71 13.64 -6.63
CA ASP A 116 14.42 14.60 -7.71
C ASP A 116 12.97 14.48 -8.18
N GLU A 117 12.11 15.34 -7.64
CA GLU A 117 10.70 15.38 -8.02
C GLU A 117 10.46 15.88 -9.44
N ASN A 118 11.47 16.30 -10.21
CA ASN A 118 11.31 16.54 -11.65
C ASN A 118 11.18 15.23 -12.43
N VAL A 119 11.65 14.11 -11.87
CA VAL A 119 11.53 12.78 -12.48
C VAL A 119 10.13 12.20 -12.21
N VAL A 120 9.42 11.85 -13.30
CA VAL A 120 8.02 11.36 -13.22
C VAL A 120 7.87 10.11 -12.35
N SER A 121 8.82 9.17 -12.43
CA SER A 121 8.81 7.94 -11.61
C SER A 121 8.98 8.26 -10.13
N VAL A 122 9.84 9.23 -9.77
CA VAL A 122 10.04 9.69 -8.39
C VAL A 122 8.76 10.28 -7.81
N ARG A 123 8.08 11.17 -8.55
CA ARG A 123 6.77 11.72 -8.13
C ARG A 123 5.72 10.63 -7.93
N LYS A 124 5.65 9.67 -8.86
CA LYS A 124 4.73 8.52 -8.76
C LYS A 124 5.05 7.65 -7.55
N GLY A 125 6.33 7.45 -7.23
CA GLY A 125 6.79 6.73 -6.04
C GLY A 125 6.42 7.44 -4.74
N ASN A 126 6.67 8.76 -4.64
CA ASN A 126 6.30 9.58 -3.48
C ASN A 126 4.79 9.54 -3.24
N LYS A 127 4.00 9.73 -4.31
CA LYS A 127 2.53 9.67 -4.25
C LYS A 127 2.04 8.31 -3.80
N MET A 128 2.61 7.23 -4.34
CA MET A 128 2.24 5.86 -3.98
C MET A 128 2.51 5.60 -2.50
N MET A 129 3.72 5.93 -2.01
CA MET A 129 4.06 5.73 -0.60
C MET A 129 3.19 6.57 0.34
N ALA A 130 2.88 7.81 -0.03
CA ALA A 130 1.95 8.66 0.73
C ALA A 130 0.55 8.03 0.82
N ARG A 131 0.05 7.43 -0.26
CA ARG A 131 -1.24 6.74 -0.28
C ARG A 131 -1.22 5.43 0.49
N SER A 132 -0.18 4.62 0.34
CA SER A 132 0.03 3.40 1.13
C SER A 132 0.06 3.70 2.63
N THR A 133 0.74 4.77 3.04
CA THR A 133 0.78 5.22 4.44
C THR A 133 -0.63 5.51 4.99
N ILE A 134 -1.49 6.14 4.19
CA ILE A 134 -2.88 6.40 4.59
C ILE A 134 -3.67 5.10 4.76
N LEU A 135 -3.46 4.13 3.86
CA LEU A 135 -4.09 2.82 3.97
C LEU A 135 -3.59 2.06 5.21
N MET A 136 -2.29 2.11 5.51
CA MET A 136 -1.72 1.54 6.73
C MET A 136 -2.35 2.15 7.99
N TYR A 137 -2.53 3.48 8.03
CA TYR A 137 -3.28 4.14 9.10
C TYR A 137 -4.70 3.59 9.23
N LEU A 138 -5.40 3.40 8.12
CA LEU A 138 -6.77 2.89 8.11
C LEU A 138 -6.84 1.43 8.59
N VAL A 139 -5.88 0.59 8.22
CA VAL A 139 -5.77 -0.80 8.67
C VAL A 139 -5.61 -0.85 10.19
N ILE A 140 -4.68 -0.06 10.75
CA ILE A 140 -4.51 0.03 12.21
C ILE A 140 -5.77 0.55 12.90
N ALA A 141 -6.41 1.59 12.33
CA ALA A 141 -7.65 2.13 12.87
C ALA A 141 -8.84 1.15 12.81
N ALA A 142 -8.79 0.17 11.90
CA ALA A 142 -9.74 -0.93 11.77
C ALA A 142 -9.41 -2.13 12.69
N GLY A 143 -8.43 -1.99 13.59
CA GLY A 143 -7.96 -3.05 14.49
C GLY A 143 -7.04 -4.07 13.84
N GLY A 144 -6.73 -3.91 12.55
CA GLY A 144 -5.85 -4.82 11.81
C GLY A 144 -4.36 -4.52 12.00
N ASN A 145 -3.53 -5.32 11.34
CA ASN A 145 -2.09 -5.15 11.24
C ASN A 145 -1.65 -4.99 9.78
N TYR A 146 -0.49 -4.36 9.55
CA TYR A 146 0.07 -4.27 8.21
C TYR A 146 1.52 -4.73 8.17
N VAL A 147 1.96 -5.29 7.05
CA VAL A 147 3.37 -5.64 6.81
C VAL A 147 3.86 -4.79 5.65
N LEU A 148 4.97 -4.07 5.84
CA LEU A 148 5.65 -3.36 4.76
C LEU A 148 6.83 -4.20 4.28
N GLU A 149 6.72 -4.72 3.06
CA GLU A 149 7.79 -5.45 2.40
C GLU A 149 8.58 -4.48 1.51
N ASN A 150 9.91 -4.54 1.62
CA ASN A 150 10.79 -3.88 0.66
C ASN A 150 12.17 -4.54 0.62
N PRO A 151 12.89 -4.44 -0.50
CA PRO A 151 14.27 -4.90 -0.56
C PRO A 151 15.19 -4.17 0.43
N GLN A 152 16.22 -4.89 0.86
CA GLN A 152 17.27 -4.35 1.69
C GLN A 152 17.93 -3.12 1.04
N GLY A 153 18.20 -2.09 1.85
CA GLY A 153 18.82 -0.84 1.40
C GLY A 153 17.86 0.13 0.71
N SER A 154 16.57 -0.21 0.60
CA SER A 154 15.54 0.73 0.17
C SER A 154 15.37 1.90 1.14
N LEU A 155 15.16 3.10 0.59
CA LEU A 155 14.90 4.31 1.36
C LEU A 155 13.41 4.55 1.62
N VAL A 156 12.53 3.59 1.31
CA VAL A 156 11.06 3.76 1.44
C VAL A 156 10.63 4.11 2.87
N VAL A 157 11.32 3.53 3.87
CA VAL A 157 11.07 3.75 5.30
C VAL A 157 11.38 5.18 5.75
N LEU A 158 12.18 5.91 4.97
CA LEU A 158 12.54 7.31 5.24
C LEU A 158 11.55 8.30 4.64
N HIS A 159 10.54 7.84 3.89
CA HIS A 159 9.54 8.73 3.34
C HIS A 159 8.79 9.47 4.46
N ALA A 160 8.67 10.80 4.33
CA ALA A 160 8.19 11.67 5.41
C ALA A 160 6.83 11.26 5.99
N ARG A 161 5.92 10.76 5.13
CA ARG A 161 4.60 10.28 5.58
C ARG A 161 4.68 9.01 6.41
N TYR A 162 5.57 8.09 6.04
CA TYR A 162 5.76 6.86 6.79
C TYR A 162 6.42 7.14 8.15
N VAL A 163 7.44 8.00 8.18
CA VAL A 163 8.03 8.49 9.45
C VAL A 163 6.96 9.15 10.33
N GLN A 164 6.08 9.95 9.74
CA GLN A 164 4.95 10.56 10.45
C GLN A 164 3.99 9.49 11.03
N LEU A 165 3.70 8.43 10.29
CA LEU A 165 2.94 7.27 10.78
C LEU A 165 3.61 6.64 12.00
N LEU A 166 4.88 6.26 11.88
CA LEU A 166 5.63 5.61 12.95
C LEU A 166 5.65 6.45 14.24
N ARG A 167 5.93 7.76 14.12
CA ARG A 167 5.93 8.68 15.27
C ARG A 167 4.57 8.77 15.95
N ARG A 168 3.47 8.75 15.18
CA ARG A 168 2.12 8.79 15.74
C ARG A 168 1.74 7.48 16.41
N LEU A 169 2.06 6.34 15.81
CA LEU A 169 1.83 5.03 16.42
C LEU A 169 2.60 4.90 17.75
N LEU A 170 3.87 5.31 17.75
CA LEU A 170 4.69 5.33 18.97
C LEU A 170 4.08 6.24 20.06
N ALA A 171 3.62 7.44 19.68
CA ALA A 171 2.98 8.36 20.63
C ALA A 171 1.65 7.83 21.19
N LEU A 172 0.99 6.91 20.49
CA LEU A 172 -0.24 6.25 20.92
C LEU A 172 0.02 4.92 21.67
N GLY A 173 1.29 4.55 21.87
CA GLY A 173 1.65 3.25 22.48
C GLY A 173 1.32 2.04 21.61
N VAL A 174 1.05 2.24 20.32
CA VAL A 174 0.78 1.15 19.37
C VAL A 174 2.11 0.60 18.88
N THR A 175 2.40 -0.65 19.23
CA THR A 175 3.56 -1.37 18.70
C THR A 175 3.45 -1.48 17.18
N VAL A 176 4.49 -1.00 16.51
CA VAL A 176 4.56 -0.93 15.05
C VAL A 176 4.64 -2.35 14.48
N PRO A 177 3.92 -2.66 13.39
CA PRO A 177 4.00 -3.99 12.80
C PRO A 177 5.25 -4.15 11.90
N LEU A 178 5.53 -5.41 11.58
CA LEU A 178 6.78 -5.93 11.02
C LEU A 178 7.24 -5.21 9.73
N LEU A 179 8.49 -4.72 9.74
CA LEU A 179 9.25 -4.41 8.54
C LEU A 179 9.94 -5.69 8.06
N CYS A 180 9.54 -6.20 6.90
CA CYS A 180 10.18 -7.36 6.29
C CYS A 180 11.15 -6.89 5.20
N TYR A 181 12.42 -7.24 5.34
CA TYR A 181 13.41 -7.04 4.29
C TYR A 181 13.55 -8.32 3.49
N ASP A 182 13.22 -8.27 2.20
CA ASP A 182 13.55 -9.37 1.29
C ASP A 182 15.05 -9.32 0.98
N TRP A 183 15.72 -10.45 1.20
CA TRP A 183 17.08 -10.70 0.73
C TRP A 183 17.00 -11.17 -0.71
N TYR A 184 17.59 -10.43 -1.64
CA TYR A 184 17.89 -10.98 -2.95
C TYR A 184 19.08 -11.94 -2.77
N GLU A 185 18.80 -13.25 -2.72
CA GLU A 185 19.78 -14.29 -3.05
C GLU A 185 20.00 -14.35 -4.57
#